data_AF-A0A2U3L348-F1
#
_entry.id   AF-A0A2U3L348-F1
#
_cell.length_a   1.000
_cell.length_b   1.000
_cell.length_c   1.000
_cell.angle_alpha   90.00
_cell.angle_beta   90.00
_cell.angle_gamma   90.00
#
_symmetry.space_group_name_H-M   'P 1'
#
loop_
_entity.id
_entity.type
_entity.pdbx_description
1 polymer ?
#
loop_
_entity_poly.entity_id
_entity_poly.type
_entity_poly.pdbx_seq_one_letter_code
_entity_poly.pdbx_strand_id
1 'polypeptide(L)' 'MEQRGLVLRKPLDTGNGVQVIITSAGKSALDDSRPIVSKAIRKYFLDQLTDQDIESITKLAERTNIRSSASWKVPPP' A
#
# COMPACT_ATOMS: atom_id res chain seq x y z
N MET A 1 13.18 5.59 2.98
CA MET A 1 12.48 4.92 4.11
C MET A 1 13.47 4.45 5.15
N GLU A 2 14.49 3.67 4.76
CA GLU A 2 15.49 3.12 5.69
C GLU A 2 16.40 4.17 6.36
N GLN A 3 16.93 5.13 5.60
CA GLN A 3 17.68 6.27 6.17
C GLN A 3 16.86 7.13 7.15
N ARG A 4 15.52 7.09 7.03
CA ARG A 4 14.60 7.78 7.94
C ARG A 4 14.13 6.88 9.09
N GLY A 5 14.69 5.67 9.21
CA GLY A 5 14.37 4.70 10.24
C GLY A 5 12.98 4.06 10.13
N LEU A 6 12.24 4.25 9.04
CA LEU A 6 10.84 3.78 8.91
C LEU A 6 10.75 2.30 8.50
N VAL A 7 11.77 1.80 7.81
CA VAL A 7 11.88 0.40 7.40
C VAL A 7 13.30 -0.10 7.59
N LEU A 8 13.45 -1.41 7.74
CA LEU A 8 14.73 -2.11 7.79
C LEU A 8 14.79 -3.11 6.63
N ARG A 9 15.93 -3.20 5.96
CA ARG A 9 16.18 -4.20 4.92
C ARG A 9 17.05 -5.32 5.49
N LYS A 10 16.62 -6.57 5.32
CA LYS A 10 17.37 -7.77 5.69
C LYS A 10 17.49 -8.70 4.49
N PRO A 11 18.65 -9.31 4.22
CA PRO A 11 18.73 -10.43 3.28
C PRO A 11 17.77 -11.54 3.68
N LEU A 12 17.22 -12.26 2.70
CA LEU A 12 16.45 -13.47 2.97
C LEU A 12 17.41 -14.63 3.28
N ASP A 13 17.13 -15.38 4.34
CA ASP A 13 17.96 -16.51 4.75
C ASP A 13 17.97 -17.66 3.72
N THR A 14 16.94 -17.74 2.86
CA THR A 14 16.70 -18.85 1.93
C THR A 14 16.94 -18.52 0.46
N GLY A 15 17.62 -17.41 0.12
CA GLY A 15 18.03 -17.15 -1.26
C GLY A 15 18.37 -15.70 -1.59
N ASN A 16 18.39 -15.40 -2.89
CA ASN A 16 18.69 -14.07 -3.42
C ASN A 16 17.46 -13.16 -3.28
N GLY A 17 17.35 -12.46 -2.16
CA GLY A 17 16.30 -11.46 -1.97
C GLY A 17 16.46 -10.65 -0.70
N VAL A 18 15.64 -9.61 -0.58
CA VAL A 18 15.67 -8.69 0.56
C VAL A 18 14.26 -8.56 1.14
N GLN A 19 14.13 -8.89 2.41
CA GLN A 19 12.94 -8.61 3.20
C GLN A 19 12.98 -7.15 3.68
N VAL A 20 11.91 -6.41 3.42
CA VAL A 20 11.72 -5.05 3.94
C VAL A 20 10.71 -5.11 5.07
N ILE A 21 11.13 -4.69 6.27
CA ILE A 21 10.36 -4.82 7.50
C ILE A 21 10.05 -3.41 8.01
N ILE A 22 8.79 -3.12 8.34
CA ILE A 22 8.43 -1.86 8.99
C ILE A 22 8.99 -1.84 10.42
N THR A 23 9.67 -0.76 10.79
CA THR A 23 10.20 -0.61 12.15
C THR A 23 9.09 -0.14 13.10
N SER A 24 9.34 -0.16 14.40
CA SER A 24 8.44 0.44 15.39
C SER A 24 8.21 1.93 15.10
N ALA A 25 9.26 2.68 14.75
CA ALA A 25 9.15 4.09 14.38
C ALA A 25 8.33 4.29 13.09
N GLY A 26 8.50 3.41 12.10
CA GLY A 26 7.69 3.39 10.88
C GLY A 26 6.22 3.13 11.15
N LYS A 27 5.92 2.19 12.06
CA LYS A 27 4.55 1.90 12.47
C LYS A 27 3.92 3.09 13.21
N SER A 28 4.62 3.69 14.17
CA SER A 28 4.15 4.90 14.86
C SER A 28 3.90 6.04 13.89
N ALA A 29 4.80 6.29 12.94
CA ALA A 29 4.60 7.31 11.90
C ALA A 29 3.37 7.01 11.01
N LEU A 30 3.10 5.75 10.71
CA LEU A 30 1.88 5.34 10.00
C LEU A 30 0.62 5.62 10.83
N ASP A 31 0.64 5.25 12.12
CA ASP A 31 -0.49 5.44 13.03
C ASP A 31 -0.78 6.94 13.24
N ASP A 32 0.25 7.76 13.42
CA ASP A 32 0.14 9.22 13.58
C ASP A 32 -0.38 9.92 12.32
N SER A 33 0.02 9.44 11.14
CA SER A 33 -0.43 10.00 9.86
C SER A 33 -1.84 9.56 9.47
N ARG A 34 -2.30 8.40 9.96
CA ARG A 34 -3.59 7.80 9.60
C ARG A 34 -4.80 8.76 9.72
N PRO A 35 -5.02 9.50 10.82
CA PRO A 35 -6.16 10.42 10.92
C PRO A 35 -6.07 11.60 9.95
N ILE A 36 -4.86 12.07 9.63
CA ILE A 36 -4.64 13.18 8.71
C ILE A 36 -4.94 12.73 7.28
N VAL A 37 -4.39 11.58 6.89
CA VAL A 37 -4.56 11.00 5.56
C VAL A 37 -6.01 10.61 5.31
N SER A 38 -6.67 9.94 6.28
CA SER A 38 -8.07 9.53 6.12
C SER A 38 -9.00 10.74 5.95
N LYS A 39 -8.78 11.82 6.73
CA LYS A 39 -9.53 13.06 6.61
C LYS A 39 -9.32 13.73 5.25
N ALA A 40 -8.09 13.75 4.75
CA ALA A 40 -7.78 14.34 3.45
C ALA A 40 -8.39 13.53 2.29
N ILE A 41 -8.25 12.20 2.31
CA ILE A 41 -8.86 11.31 1.30
C ILE A 41 -10.38 11.51 1.30
N ARG A 42 -10.99 11.54 2.49
CA ARG A 42 -12.43 11.74 2.58
C ARG A 42 -12.85 13.09 2.01
N LYS A 43 -12.25 14.19 2.48
CA LYS A 43 -12.61 15.54 2.04
C LYS A 43 -12.39 15.79 0.55
N TYR A 44 -11.25 15.36 0.02
CA TYR A 44 -10.83 15.74 -1.33
C TYR A 44 -11.20 14.71 -2.39
N PHE A 45 -11.66 13.53 -2.00
CA PHE A 45 -12.07 12.50 -2.94
C PHE A 45 -13.44 11.92 -2.59
N LEU A 46 -13.57 11.21 -1.47
CA LEU A 46 -14.78 10.42 -1.19
C LEU A 46 -16.05 11.29 -1.01
N ASP A 47 -15.96 12.44 -0.35
CA ASP A 47 -17.11 13.32 -0.12
C ASP A 47 -17.64 13.97 -1.41
N GLN A 48 -16.91 13.86 -2.53
CA GLN A 48 -17.34 14.35 -3.85
C GLN A 48 -17.99 13.26 -4.71
N LEU A 49 -18.00 12.01 -4.24
CA LEU A 49 -18.53 10.87 -4.98
C LEU A 49 -19.94 10.54 -4.52
N THR A 50 -20.81 10.17 -5.46
CA THR A 50 -22.08 9.52 -5.14
C THR A 50 -21.86 8.04 -4.80
N ASP A 51 -22.85 7.41 -4.18
CA ASP A 51 -22.80 5.97 -3.90
C ASP A 51 -22.62 5.14 -5.20
N GLN A 52 -23.24 5.60 -6.29
CA GLN A 52 -23.10 4.96 -7.61
C GLN A 52 -21.68 5.09 -8.17
N ASP A 53 -21.01 6.23 -7.95
CA ASP A 53 -19.63 6.43 -8.38
C ASP A 53 -18.69 5.51 -7.60
N ILE A 54 -18.88 5.41 -6.28
CA ILE A 54 -18.11 4.52 -5.40
C ILE A 54 -18.25 3.07 -5.89
N GLU A 55 -19.47 2.61 -6.16
CA GLU A 55 -19.72 1.25 -6.66
C GLU A 55 -19.02 1.01 -8.02
N SER A 56 -19.14 1.98 -8.93
CA SER A 56 -18.56 1.87 -10.28
C SER A 56 -17.03 1.84 -10.26
N ILE A 57 -16.41 2.71 -9.47
CA ILE A 57 -14.95 2.76 -9.29
C ILE A 57 -14.45 1.48 -8.63
N THR A 58 -15.17 0.97 -7.63
CA THR A 58 -14.82 -0.29 -6.95
C THR A 58 -14.81 -1.46 -7.93
N LYS A 59 -15.87 -1.63 -8.73
CA LYS A 59 -15.96 -2.68 -9.77
C LYS A 59 -14.84 -2.56 -10.80
N LEU A 60 -14.50 -1.33 -11.20
CA LEU A 60 -13.39 -1.10 -12.13
C LEU A 60 -12.05 -1.52 -11.51
N ALA A 61 -11.80 -1.10 -10.26
CA ALA A 61 -10.56 -1.41 -9.54
C ALA A 61 -10.38 -2.92 -9.38
N GLU A 62 -11.41 -3.65 -8.97
CA GLU A 62 -11.39 -5.11 -8.84
C GLU A 62 -11.02 -5.81 -10.15
N ARG A 63 -11.66 -5.43 -11.26
CA ARG A 63 -11.36 -5.97 -12.59
C ARG A 63 -9.90 -5.75 -13.00
N THR A 64 -9.33 -4.59 -12.67
CA THR A 64 -7.93 -4.29 -12.97
C THR A 64 -6.94 -5.01 -12.05
N ASN A 65 -7.28 -5.22 -10.77
CA ASN A 65 -6.43 -5.89 -9.79
C ASN A 65 -6.22 -7.38 -10.12
N ILE A 66 -7.27 -8.04 -10.62
CA ILE A 66 -7.19 -9.41 -11.13
C ILE A 66 -6.17 -9.51 -12.28
N ARG A 67 -6.08 -8.49 -13.14
CA ARG A 67 -5.12 -8.47 -14.26
C ARG A 67 -3.69 -8.15 -13.80
N SER A 68 -3.50 -7.28 -12.83
CA SER A 68 -2.17 -6.88 -12.35
C SER A 68 -1.50 -7.96 -11.49
N SER A 69 -2.26 -8.70 -10.68
CA SER A 69 -1.72 -9.77 -9.84
C SER A 69 -1.20 -10.97 -10.65
N ALA A 70 -1.78 -11.22 -11.84
CA ALA A 70 -1.26 -12.21 -12.79
C ALA A 70 0.11 -11.82 -13.40
N SER A 71 0.44 -10.52 -13.42
CA SER A 71 1.70 -9.99 -13.96
C SER A 71 2.85 -9.98 -12.96
N TRP A 72 2.60 -10.28 -11.67
CA TRP A 72 3.61 -10.30 -10.59
C TRP A 72 4.15 -11.71 -10.31
N LYS A 73 4.32 -12.53 -11.35
CA LYS A 73 5.17 -13.73 -11.21
C LYS A 73 6.62 -13.23 -11.20
N VAL A 74 7.24 -13.27 -10.01
CA VAL A 74 8.69 -13.05 -9.84
C VAL A 74 9.41 -13.97 -10.83
N PRO A 75 10.31 -13.45 -11.70
CA PRO A 75 11.03 -14.30 -12.64
C PRO A 75 11.89 -15.32 -11.88
N PRO A 76 12.02 -16.56 -12.38
CA PRO A 76 12.86 -17.58 -11.76
C PRO A 76 14.34 -17.15 -11.78
N PRO A 77 15.16 -17.71 -10.87
CA PRO A 77 16.57 -17.33 -10.69
C PRO A 77 17.43 -17.53 -11.94
#